data_AF-A0A0N4VQ16-F1
#
_entry.id   AF-A0A0N4VQ16-F1
#
_cell.length_a   1.000
_cell.length_b   1.000
_cell.length_c   1.000
_cell.angle_alpha   90.00
_cell.angle_beta   90.00
_cell.angle_gamma   90.00
#
_symmetry.space_group_name_H-M   'P 1'
#
loop_
_entity.id
_entity.type
_entity.pdbx_description
1 polymer ?
#
loop_
_entity_poly.entity_id
_entity_poly.type
_entity_poly.pdbx_seq_one_letter_code
_entity_poly.pdbx_strand_id
1 'polypeptide(L)'
;MKELLKCMKTTCKNDFVWDSVKILDHASVPILALTTKNELKVEIQLNSEQALRSTLFLRNVVMDRIISFSEEDLLCDACPDTSLNRVIDRLGSEEPVLPQLRLKLQPSVTELMIYFIDYYSSLDLHEVVISAASSSVRRREEDERDGLLWIKDPFSKTTNCKVRRGADIFMEAVSYTKKALIAGKGLSWPMEFL
;
A
#
# COMPACT_ATOMS: atom_id res chain seq x y z
N MET A 1 16.60 -19.00 -4.12
CA MET A 1 15.33 -19.50 -4.69
C MET A 1 15.35 -20.97 -5.06
N LYS A 2 16.27 -21.46 -5.91
CA LYS A 2 16.30 -22.88 -6.30
C LYS A 2 16.49 -23.84 -5.10
N GLU A 3 17.38 -23.52 -4.18
CA GLU A 3 17.57 -24.31 -2.94
C GLU A 3 16.35 -24.28 -2.01
N LEU A 4 15.69 -23.13 -1.87
CA LEU A 4 14.44 -23.03 -1.13
C LEU A 4 13.37 -23.94 -1.73
N LEU A 5 13.18 -23.88 -3.05
CA LEU A 5 12.22 -24.72 -3.76
C LEU A 5 12.55 -26.22 -3.57
N LYS A 6 13.83 -26.59 -3.63
CA LYS A 6 14.28 -27.96 -3.37
C LYS A 6 13.91 -28.41 -1.97
N CYS A 7 14.18 -27.59 -0.95
CA CYS A 7 13.80 -27.85 0.43
C CYS A 7 12.28 -28.02 0.57
N MET A 8 11.51 -27.07 0.06
CA MET A 8 10.04 -27.10 0.13
C MET A 8 9.42 -28.31 -0.57
N LYS A 9 9.98 -28.76 -1.71
CA LYS A 9 9.54 -30.00 -2.39
C LYS A 9 9.67 -31.23 -1.50
N THR A 10 10.64 -31.25 -0.58
CA THR A 10 10.84 -32.36 0.35
C THR A 10 9.97 -32.25 1.60
N THR A 11 9.83 -31.05 2.17
CA THR A 11 9.13 -30.83 3.45
C THR A 11 7.63 -30.64 3.30
N CYS A 12 7.18 -29.97 2.24
CA CYS A 12 5.78 -29.58 2.00
C CYS A 12 5.16 -30.34 0.81
N LYS A 13 5.67 -31.55 0.50
CA LYS A 13 5.36 -32.31 -0.73
C LYS A 13 3.87 -32.45 -1.03
N ASN A 14 3.03 -32.47 0.01
CA ASN A 14 1.60 -32.68 -0.10
C ASN A 14 0.77 -31.40 -0.14
N ASP A 15 1.38 -30.23 0.08
CA ASP A 15 0.64 -28.98 0.29
C ASP A 15 0.46 -28.21 -1.03
N PHE A 16 1.38 -28.40 -1.98
CA PHE A 16 1.47 -27.61 -3.22
C PHE A 16 1.31 -28.45 -4.48
N VAL A 17 0.87 -27.80 -5.56
CA VAL A 17 0.88 -28.31 -6.93
C VAL A 17 2.24 -28.00 -7.54
N TRP A 18 3.16 -28.97 -7.53
CA TRP A 18 4.56 -28.73 -7.88
C TRP A 18 4.82 -28.49 -9.37
N ASP A 19 3.90 -28.88 -10.24
CA ASP A 19 4.01 -28.72 -11.69
C ASP A 19 3.67 -27.29 -12.14
N SER A 20 3.02 -26.49 -11.30
CA SER A 20 2.61 -25.11 -11.60
C SER A 20 3.55 -24.04 -11.03
N VAL A 21 4.65 -24.46 -10.40
CA VAL A 21 5.61 -23.57 -9.73
C VAL A 21 6.32 -22.66 -10.74
N LYS A 22 6.42 -21.37 -10.42
CA LYS A 22 7.16 -20.38 -11.21
C LYS A 22 8.18 -19.66 -10.35
N ILE A 23 9.37 -19.45 -10.91
CA ILE A 23 10.36 -18.55 -10.35
C ILE A 23 10.37 -17.30 -11.23
N LEU A 24 10.03 -16.16 -10.65
CA LEU A 24 10.06 -14.85 -11.29
C LEU A 24 11.33 -14.15 -10.82
N ASP A 25 12.42 -14.35 -11.55
CA ASP A 25 13.76 -13.82 -11.22
C ASP A 25 14.05 -12.44 -11.83
N HIS A 26 13.29 -12.04 -12.85
CA HIS A 26 13.40 -10.72 -13.50
C HIS A 26 12.59 -9.60 -12.82
N ALA A 27 11.86 -9.90 -11.74
CA ALA A 27 11.18 -8.89 -10.94
C ALA A 27 12.19 -8.11 -10.07
N SER A 28 11.82 -6.90 -9.62
CA SER A 28 12.67 -6.09 -8.73
C SER A 28 13.03 -6.81 -7.42
N VAL A 29 12.17 -7.72 -6.97
CA VAL A 29 12.44 -8.69 -5.89
C VAL A 29 12.09 -10.08 -6.43
N PRO A 30 13.02 -11.06 -6.44
CA PRO A 30 12.73 -12.40 -6.94
C PRO A 30 11.59 -13.09 -6.18
N ILE A 31 10.66 -13.70 -6.91
CA ILE A 31 9.45 -14.32 -6.35
C ILE A 31 9.39 -15.81 -6.71
N LEU A 32 9.05 -16.64 -5.73
CA LEU A 32 8.64 -18.04 -5.95
C LEU A 32 7.12 -18.09 -5.86
N ALA A 33 6.45 -18.25 -7.00
CA ALA A 33 5.01 -18.36 -7.07
C ALA A 33 4.60 -19.85 -7.06
N LEU A 34 3.72 -20.17 -6.13
CA LEU A 34 3.22 -21.51 -5.83
C LEU A 34 1.69 -21.50 -5.84
N THR A 35 1.09 -22.67 -5.99
CA THR A 35 -0.35 -22.85 -5.77
C THR A 35 -0.54 -24.05 -4.84
N THR A 36 -1.32 -23.86 -3.78
CA THR A 36 -1.66 -24.96 -2.87
C THR A 36 -2.65 -25.89 -3.57
N LYS A 37 -2.83 -27.11 -3.05
CA LYS A 37 -3.87 -28.03 -3.55
C LYS A 37 -5.30 -27.53 -3.34
N ASN A 38 -5.47 -26.57 -2.43
CA ASN A 38 -6.74 -25.88 -2.18
C ASN A 38 -6.84 -24.58 -3.01
N GLU A 39 -6.08 -24.48 -4.11
CA GLU A 39 -6.12 -23.38 -5.08
C GLU A 39 -5.69 -22.00 -4.54
N LEU A 40 -5.07 -21.94 -3.35
CA LEU A 40 -4.50 -20.70 -2.85
C LEU A 40 -3.19 -20.40 -3.57
N LYS A 41 -3.08 -19.19 -4.12
CA LYS A 41 -1.84 -18.68 -4.71
C LYS A 41 -0.93 -18.14 -3.61
N VAL A 42 0.31 -18.62 -3.57
CA VAL A 42 1.30 -18.24 -2.56
C VAL A 42 2.52 -17.69 -3.28
N GLU A 43 2.94 -16.49 -2.91
CA GLU A 43 4.14 -15.84 -3.44
C GLU A 43 5.15 -15.67 -2.32
N ILE A 44 6.33 -16.28 -2.48
CA ILE A 44 7.39 -16.23 -1.49
C ILE A 44 8.49 -15.33 -2.03
N GLN A 45 8.75 -14.26 -1.29
CA GLN A 45 9.90 -13.38 -1.47
C GLN A 45 10.90 -13.64 -0.35
N LEU A 46 12.19 -13.63 -0.67
CA LEU A 46 13.25 -13.73 0.34
C LEU A 46 13.78 -12.35 0.67
N ASN A 47 14.04 -12.11 1.97
CA ASN A 47 14.64 -10.88 2.49
C ASN A 47 13.88 -9.59 2.13
N SER A 48 12.56 -9.66 2.07
CA SER A 48 11.70 -8.50 1.77
C SER A 48 11.31 -7.75 3.05
N GLU A 49 12.28 -7.18 3.75
CA GLU A 49 12.07 -6.43 4.99
C GLU A 49 11.14 -5.21 4.80
N GLN A 50 11.31 -4.50 3.68
CA GLN A 50 10.47 -3.36 3.34
C GLN A 50 8.98 -3.75 3.20
N ALA A 51 8.69 -4.93 2.64
CA ALA A 51 7.32 -5.43 2.50
C ALA A 51 6.69 -5.74 3.87
N LEU A 52 7.47 -6.31 4.81
CA LEU A 52 7.00 -6.57 6.17
C LEU A 52 6.66 -5.27 6.91
N ARG A 53 7.54 -4.26 6.83
CA ARG A 53 7.31 -2.95 7.43
C ARG A 53 6.10 -2.24 6.84
N SER A 54 5.97 -2.26 5.51
CA SER A 54 4.82 -1.66 4.80
C SER A 54 3.50 -2.34 5.21
N THR A 55 3.52 -3.67 5.35
CA THR A 55 2.35 -4.44 5.79
C THR A 55 1.94 -4.09 7.22
N LEU A 56 2.91 -4.00 8.14
CA LEU A 56 2.65 -3.62 9.53
C LEU A 56 2.10 -2.19 9.62
N PHE A 57 2.69 -1.26 8.85
CA PHE A 57 2.20 0.11 8.76
C PHE A 57 0.75 0.18 8.31
N LEU A 58 0.40 -0.48 7.19
CA LEU A 58 -0.98 -0.51 6.68
C LEU A 58 -1.95 -1.19 7.66
N ARG A 59 -1.53 -2.27 8.34
CA ARG A 59 -2.34 -2.93 9.37
C ARG A 59 -2.72 -1.93 10.46
N ASN A 60 -1.77 -1.15 10.96
CA ASN A 60 -2.02 -0.16 12.00
C ASN A 60 -2.94 0.95 11.47
N VAL A 61 -2.67 1.52 10.29
CA VAL A 61 -3.55 2.54 9.66
C VAL A 61 -5.01 2.11 9.63
N VAL A 62 -5.26 0.88 9.14
CA VAL A 62 -6.62 0.37 8.94
C VAL A 62 -7.29 0.00 10.27
N MET A 63 -6.59 -0.72 11.13
CA MET A 63 -7.16 -1.22 12.39
C MET A 63 -7.39 -0.11 13.42
N ASP A 64 -6.53 0.91 13.42
CA ASP A 64 -6.56 1.98 14.41
C ASP A 64 -7.42 3.18 13.96
N ARG A 65 -8.01 3.11 12.75
CA ARG A 65 -8.72 4.23 12.08
C ARG A 65 -7.91 5.52 12.05
N ILE A 66 -6.60 5.41 11.87
CA ILE A 66 -5.67 6.54 11.93
C ILE A 66 -5.66 7.21 10.56
N ILE A 67 -6.25 8.40 10.48
CA ILE A 67 -6.29 9.22 9.27
C ILE A 67 -5.03 10.11 9.15
N SER A 68 -4.26 10.26 10.24
CA SER A 68 -3.02 11.04 10.26
C SER A 68 -2.04 10.50 11.29
N PHE A 69 -0.80 10.25 10.89
CA PHE A 69 0.31 10.12 11.83
C PHE A 69 0.93 11.50 12.06
N SER A 70 1.23 11.81 13.32
CA SER A 70 2.34 12.72 13.61
C SER A 70 3.66 11.99 13.33
N GLU A 71 4.75 12.73 13.07
CA GLU A 71 6.08 12.12 12.98
C GLU A 71 6.42 11.32 14.25
N GLU A 72 5.86 11.71 15.40
CA GLU A 72 5.98 11.03 16.70
C GLU A 72 5.22 9.69 16.76
N ASP A 73 4.11 9.54 16.04
CA ASP A 73 3.36 8.27 15.97
C ASP A 73 4.09 7.21 15.11
N LEU A 74 4.85 7.67 14.10
CA LEU A 74 5.74 6.82 13.30
C LEU A 74 6.96 6.37 14.10
N LEU A 75 7.37 7.12 15.13
CA LEU A 75 8.64 6.95 15.83
C LEU A 75 8.67 5.75 16.80
N CYS A 76 7.53 5.21 17.24
CA CYS A 76 7.55 4.15 18.27
C CYS A 76 7.62 2.72 17.70
N ASP A 77 7.00 2.43 16.56
CA ASP A 77 6.82 1.03 16.10
C ASP A 77 6.78 0.81 14.57
N ALA A 78 6.48 1.86 13.79
CA ALA A 78 6.55 1.85 12.33
C ALA A 78 7.79 2.62 11.82
N CYS A 79 8.75 2.88 12.71
CA CYS A 79 9.96 3.60 12.37
C CYS A 79 10.80 2.73 11.41
N PRO A 80 11.42 3.32 10.36
CA PRO A 80 12.36 2.60 9.51
C PRO A 80 13.46 1.87 10.28
N ASP A 81 13.80 2.34 11.48
CA ASP A 81 14.87 1.80 12.33
C ASP A 81 14.40 0.74 13.35
N THR A 82 13.10 0.45 13.44
CA THR A 82 12.58 -0.60 14.36
C THR A 82 13.18 -1.97 14.00
N SER A 83 13.61 -2.79 14.97
CA SER A 83 14.23 -4.10 14.63
C SER A 83 13.27 -5.06 13.92
N LEU A 84 13.79 -5.85 12.98
CA LEU A 84 12.99 -6.81 12.19
C LEU A 84 12.26 -7.85 13.08
N ASN A 85 12.91 -8.35 14.14
CA ASN A 85 12.27 -9.30 15.05
C ASN A 85 11.02 -8.70 15.70
N ARG A 86 11.06 -7.43 16.11
CA ARG A 86 9.90 -6.73 16.69
C ARG A 86 8.77 -6.54 15.66
N VAL A 87 9.11 -6.33 14.39
CA VAL A 87 8.12 -6.27 13.29
C VAL A 87 7.45 -7.64 13.10
N ILE A 88 8.23 -8.72 13.10
CA ILE A 88 7.73 -10.10 12.96
C ILE A 88 6.82 -10.48 14.12
N ASP A 89 7.26 -10.25 15.37
CA ASP A 89 6.51 -10.58 16.57
C ASP A 89 5.13 -9.88 16.58
N ARG A 90 5.07 -8.62 16.11
CA ARG A 90 3.82 -7.86 15.99
C ARG A 90 2.93 -8.29 14.84
N LEU A 91 3.49 -8.62 13.68
CA LEU A 91 2.69 -9.20 12.60
C LEU A 91 2.09 -10.55 13.02
N GLY A 92 2.77 -11.29 13.90
CA GLY A 92 2.29 -12.54 14.48
C GLY A 92 1.30 -12.41 15.64
N SER A 93 1.09 -11.21 16.20
CA SER A 93 0.12 -11.02 17.29
C SER A 93 -1.31 -10.99 16.77
N GLU A 94 -2.23 -11.68 17.46
CA GLU A 94 -3.65 -11.73 17.08
C GLU A 94 -4.32 -10.36 17.24
N GLU A 95 -3.93 -9.58 18.25
CA GLU A 95 -4.45 -8.24 18.52
C GLU A 95 -3.42 -7.15 18.16
N PRO A 96 -3.77 -6.16 17.31
CA PRO A 96 -2.96 -4.96 17.12
C PRO A 96 -3.07 -4.04 18.35
N VAL A 97 -1.96 -3.40 18.73
CA VAL A 97 -1.95 -2.41 19.82
C VAL A 97 -2.57 -1.12 19.29
N LEU A 98 -3.85 -0.90 19.59
CA LEU A 98 -4.62 0.26 19.13
C LEU A 98 -4.17 1.55 19.85
N PRO A 99 -3.58 2.54 19.17
CA PRO A 99 -3.51 3.91 19.67
C PRO A 99 -4.93 4.48 19.68
N GLN A 100 -5.38 4.98 20.83
CA GLN A 100 -6.71 5.59 20.93
C GLN A 100 -6.70 6.98 20.29
N LEU A 101 -7.13 7.07 19.03
CA LEU A 101 -7.35 8.34 18.35
C LEU A 101 -8.81 8.79 18.46
N ARG A 102 -9.01 10.01 18.98
CA ARG A 102 -10.32 10.65 19.09
C ARG A 102 -10.66 11.40 17.81
N LEU A 103 -11.26 10.73 16.84
CA LEU A 103 -11.87 11.41 15.69
C LEU A 103 -13.29 11.88 16.06
N LYS A 104 -13.53 13.19 15.99
CA LYS A 104 -14.86 13.81 16.20
C LYS A 104 -15.78 13.72 14.96
N LEU A 105 -15.25 13.32 13.81
CA LEU A 105 -15.99 13.19 12.55
C LEU A 105 -15.92 11.73 12.09
N GLN A 106 -17.09 11.13 11.84
CA GLN A 106 -17.23 9.80 11.24
C GLN A 106 -17.90 9.94 9.87
N PRO A 107 -17.19 10.43 8.86
CA PRO A 107 -17.75 10.49 7.51
C PRO A 107 -18.05 9.09 7.01
N SER A 108 -19.16 8.95 6.29
CA SER A 108 -19.48 7.75 5.53
C SER A 108 -18.43 7.48 4.46
N VAL A 109 -18.37 6.24 3.96
CA VAL A 109 -17.48 5.88 2.84
C VAL A 109 -17.75 6.77 1.63
N THR A 110 -19.01 7.10 1.37
CA THR A 110 -19.42 8.00 0.28
C THR A 110 -18.84 9.40 0.45
N GLU A 111 -18.92 9.98 1.65
CA GLU A 111 -18.32 11.30 1.93
C GLU A 111 -16.80 11.27 1.79
N LEU A 112 -16.14 10.19 2.25
CA LEU A 112 -14.70 10.00 2.05
C LEU A 112 -14.32 9.93 0.56
N MET A 113 -15.10 9.22 -0.25
CA MET A 113 -14.89 9.17 -1.70
C MET A 113 -15.05 10.55 -2.36
N ILE A 114 -16.06 11.32 -1.96
CA ILE A 114 -16.27 12.67 -2.46
C ILE A 114 -15.11 13.58 -2.06
N TYR A 115 -14.67 13.56 -0.79
CA TYR A 115 -13.52 14.34 -0.34
C TYR A 115 -12.23 13.95 -1.06
N PHE A 116 -12.02 12.65 -1.28
CA PHE A 116 -10.87 12.16 -2.04
C PHE A 116 -10.86 12.76 -3.46
N ILE A 117 -11.98 12.64 -4.17
CA ILE A 117 -12.09 13.14 -5.55
C ILE A 117 -11.95 14.66 -5.60
N ASP A 118 -12.61 15.38 -4.69
CA ASP A 118 -12.54 16.83 -4.64
C ASP A 118 -11.11 17.33 -4.37
N TYR A 119 -10.47 16.79 -3.34
CA TYR A 119 -9.11 17.14 -2.96
C TYR A 119 -8.12 16.90 -4.10
N TYR A 120 -8.06 15.67 -4.61
CA TYR A 120 -7.08 15.32 -5.65
C TYR A 120 -7.37 15.98 -7.01
N SER A 121 -8.61 16.40 -7.28
CA SER A 121 -8.93 17.16 -8.49
C SER A 121 -8.34 18.58 -8.49
N SER A 122 -7.98 19.10 -7.31
CA SER A 122 -7.46 20.45 -7.13
C SER A 122 -5.92 20.52 -7.15
N LEU A 123 -5.25 19.36 -7.06
CA LEU A 123 -3.79 19.27 -7.03
C LEU A 123 -3.22 19.12 -8.43
N ASP A 124 -2.14 19.87 -8.72
CA ASP A 124 -1.26 19.57 -9.84
C ASP A 124 -0.20 18.56 -9.38
N LEU A 125 -0.42 17.28 -9.72
CA LEU A 125 0.45 16.19 -9.31
C LEU A 125 1.83 16.23 -9.98
N HIS A 126 2.06 17.07 -10.99
CA HIS A 126 3.39 17.32 -11.51
C HIS A 126 4.25 18.17 -10.57
N GLU A 127 3.61 18.99 -9.73
CA GLU A 127 4.29 19.98 -8.90
C GLU A 127 4.42 19.52 -7.45
N VAL A 128 3.78 18.42 -7.04
CA VAL A 128 3.75 17.98 -5.65
C VAL A 128 4.27 16.57 -5.41
N VAL A 129 4.73 16.33 -4.18
CA VAL A 129 5.03 15.02 -3.61
C VAL A 129 4.08 14.78 -2.44
N ILE A 130 3.43 13.62 -2.45
CA ILE A 130 2.53 13.18 -1.39
C ILE A 130 3.30 12.20 -0.50
N SER A 131 3.36 12.48 0.80
CA SER A 131 3.88 11.51 1.76
C SER A 131 2.77 10.53 2.13
N ALA A 132 3.03 9.21 2.03
CA ALA A 132 2.09 8.21 2.52
C ALA A 132 2.15 8.05 4.05
N ALA A 133 3.26 8.48 4.64
CA ALA A 133 3.54 8.32 6.07
C ALA A 133 3.03 9.51 6.90
N SER A 134 3.19 10.71 6.36
CA SER A 134 2.70 11.95 6.96
C SER A 134 1.61 12.51 6.06
N SER A 135 0.57 13.11 6.61
CA SER A 135 -0.50 13.78 5.83
C SER A 135 0.00 15.04 5.09
N SER A 136 1.29 15.10 4.77
CA SER A 136 1.96 16.24 4.17
C SER A 136 2.03 16.10 2.65
N VAL A 137 1.73 17.23 2.00
CA VAL A 137 1.96 17.44 0.58
C VAL A 137 2.96 18.58 0.48
N ARG A 138 4.10 18.31 -0.17
CA ARG A 138 5.13 19.33 -0.43
C ARG A 138 5.27 19.58 -1.91
N ARG A 139 5.88 20.71 -2.28
CA ARG A 139 6.26 20.98 -3.66
C ARG A 139 7.45 20.10 -4.06
N ARG A 140 7.49 19.70 -5.34
CA ARG A 140 8.63 19.01 -5.96
C ARG A 140 9.83 19.93 -6.10
N GLU A 141 10.99 19.35 -5.90
CA GLU A 141 12.27 19.95 -6.25
C GLU A 141 12.45 19.90 -7.78
N GLU A 142 13.36 20.72 -8.33
CA GLU A 142 13.54 20.85 -9.79
C GLU A 142 14.00 19.53 -10.44
N ASP A 143 14.75 18.71 -9.71
CA ASP A 143 15.27 17.41 -10.14
C ASP A 143 14.26 16.26 -10.04
N GLU A 144 13.10 16.46 -9.40
CA GLU A 144 12.02 15.47 -9.23
C GLU A 144 10.92 15.57 -10.32
N ARG A 145 11.10 16.43 -11.33
CA ARG A 145 10.09 16.72 -12.38
C ARG A 145 10.22 15.77 -13.58
N ASP A 146 9.90 14.50 -13.36
CA ASP A 146 10.08 13.41 -14.33
C ASP A 146 8.77 12.84 -14.93
N GLY A 147 7.63 13.49 -14.67
CA GLY A 147 6.31 13.06 -15.16
C GLY A 147 5.75 11.78 -14.49
N LEU A 148 6.44 11.25 -13.47
CA LEU A 148 5.91 10.19 -12.61
C LEU A 148 4.95 10.78 -11.58
N LEU A 149 4.11 9.93 -10.99
CA LEU A 149 3.34 10.28 -9.80
C LEU A 149 4.24 10.11 -8.57
N TRP A 150 4.42 11.13 -7.75
CA TRP A 150 5.29 11.06 -6.58
C TRP A 150 4.51 10.84 -5.29
N ILE A 151 4.35 9.56 -4.96
CA ILE A 151 3.93 9.12 -3.62
C ILE A 151 5.17 8.54 -2.92
N LYS A 152 5.55 9.14 -1.79
CA LYS A 152 6.68 8.73 -0.97
C LYS A 152 6.22 7.68 0.04
N ASP A 153 6.73 6.46 -0.14
CA ASP A 153 6.59 5.36 0.81
C ASP A 153 7.48 5.65 2.05
N PRO A 154 6.97 5.51 3.29
CA PRO A 154 7.75 5.69 4.53
C PRO A 154 9.08 4.93 4.55
N PHE A 155 9.13 3.79 3.86
CA PHE A 155 10.27 2.87 3.88
C PHE A 155 11.07 2.90 2.58
N SER A 156 10.75 3.81 1.66
CA SER A 156 11.45 3.97 0.37
C SER A 156 12.01 5.38 0.22
N LYS A 157 13.21 5.47 -0.39
CA LYS A 157 13.83 6.77 -0.73
C LYS A 157 13.25 7.37 -2.01
N THR A 158 12.64 6.56 -2.87
CA THR A 158 12.07 6.97 -4.16
C THR A 158 10.59 6.65 -4.23
N THR A 159 9.87 7.25 -5.18
CA THR A 159 8.48 6.82 -5.40
C THR A 159 8.41 5.38 -5.92
N ASN A 160 7.45 4.62 -5.38
CA ASN A 160 7.11 3.29 -5.90
C ASN A 160 6.20 3.38 -7.14
N CYS A 161 5.66 4.56 -7.44
CA CYS A 161 4.77 4.81 -8.58
C CYS A 161 5.57 5.06 -9.87
N LYS A 162 6.16 4.00 -10.43
CA LYS A 162 7.02 4.07 -11.61
C LYS A 162 6.27 4.04 -12.96
N VAL A 163 4.98 4.34 -12.94
CA VAL A 163 4.14 4.36 -14.15
C VAL A 163 4.44 5.62 -14.96
N ARG A 164 4.85 5.44 -16.22
CA ARG A 164 5.05 6.57 -17.15
C ARG A 164 3.74 7.34 -17.30
N ARG A 165 3.81 8.67 -17.18
CA ARG A 165 2.63 9.55 -17.21
C ARG A 165 1.60 9.22 -16.12
N GLY A 166 2.03 8.62 -15.01
CA GLY A 166 1.14 8.26 -13.91
C GLY A 166 0.40 9.46 -13.32
N ALA A 167 1.06 10.62 -13.27
CA ALA A 167 0.44 11.87 -12.82
C ALA A 167 -0.69 12.32 -13.77
N ASP A 168 -0.44 12.37 -15.09
CA ASP A 168 -1.44 12.69 -16.11
C ASP A 168 -2.68 11.80 -15.97
N ILE A 169 -2.48 10.48 -15.98
CA ILE A 169 -3.55 9.47 -15.97
C ILE A 169 -4.41 9.63 -14.73
N PHE A 170 -3.77 9.84 -13.57
CA PHE A 170 -4.51 9.98 -12.32
C PHE A 170 -5.29 11.29 -12.27
N MET A 171 -4.69 12.42 -12.65
CA MET A 171 -5.40 13.70 -12.67
C MET A 171 -6.56 13.71 -13.66
N GLU A 172 -6.39 13.11 -14.84
CA GLU A 172 -7.46 12.97 -15.83
C GLU A 172 -8.62 12.12 -15.26
N ALA A 173 -8.31 10.97 -14.65
CA ALA A 173 -9.31 10.09 -14.05
C ALA A 173 -10.10 10.78 -12.93
N VAL A 174 -9.42 11.50 -12.03
CA VAL A 174 -10.07 12.23 -10.93
C VAL A 174 -10.89 13.41 -11.45
N SER A 175 -10.37 14.17 -12.42
CA SER A 175 -11.10 15.28 -13.05
C SER A 175 -12.36 14.80 -13.77
N TYR A 176 -12.24 13.70 -14.52
CA TYR A 176 -13.39 13.07 -15.18
C TYR A 176 -14.44 12.60 -14.16
N THR A 177 -14.00 11.93 -13.09
CA THR A 177 -14.89 11.42 -12.05
C THR A 177 -15.61 12.56 -11.33
N LYS A 178 -14.91 13.66 -11.01
CA LYS A 178 -15.53 14.86 -10.42
C LYS A 178 -16.62 15.44 -11.32
N LYS A 179 -16.35 15.58 -12.62
CA LYS A 179 -17.35 16.05 -13.60
C LYS A 179 -18.57 15.13 -13.66
N ALA A 180 -18.35 13.81 -13.62
CA ALA A 180 -19.42 12.83 -13.59
C ALA A 180 -20.29 12.97 -12.34
N LEU A 181 -19.69 13.09 -11.15
CA LEU A 181 -20.40 13.29 -9.88
C LEU A 181 -21.20 14.59 -9.87
N ILE A 182 -20.63 15.71 -10.35
CA ILE A 182 -21.34 17.00 -10.47
C ILE A 182 -22.54 16.88 -11.42
N ALA A 183 -22.43 16.06 -12.47
CA ALA A 183 -23.52 15.77 -13.39
C ALA A 183 -24.54 14.73 -12.84
N GLY A 184 -24.41 14.32 -11.58
CA GLY A 184 -25.28 13.34 -10.93
C GLY A 184 -25.06 11.88 -11.37
N LYS A 185 -23.97 11.59 -12.10
CA LYS A 185 -23.61 10.24 -12.56
C LYS A 185 -22.73 9.54 -11.53
N GLY A 186 -22.98 8.26 -11.27
CA GLY A 186 -22.18 7.43 -10.34
C GLY A 186 -22.68 7.40 -8.89
N LEU A 187 -23.74 8.15 -8.56
CA LEU A 187 -24.41 8.11 -7.24
C LEU A 187 -25.37 6.91 -7.09
N SER A 188 -25.55 6.11 -8.14
CA SER A 188 -26.42 4.93 -8.16
C SER A 188 -25.69 3.62 -7.84
N TRP A 189 -24.49 3.69 -7.24
CA TRP A 189 -23.77 2.49 -6.81
C TRP A 189 -24.54 1.79 -5.68
N PRO A 190 -24.88 0.49 -5.82
CA PRO A 190 -25.45 -0.28 -4.73
C PRO A 190 -24.30 -0.62 -3.77
N MET A 191 -24.02 0.27 -2.83
CA MET A 191 -23.16 -0.03 -1.69
C MET A 191 -24.02 -0.81 -0.69
N GLU A 192 -24.19 -2.11 -0.91
CA GLU A 192 -24.66 -3.00 0.15
C GLU A 192 -23.52 -3.14 1.16
N PHE A 193 -23.68 -2.51 2.32
CA PHE A 193 -22.77 -2.68 3.44
C PHE A 193 -23.12 -4.00 4.13
N LEU A 194 -22.18 -4.94 4.13
CA LEU A 194 -22.17 -6.12 5.01
C LEU A 194 -21.92 -5.71 6.47
#